data_AF-A0A929W7K4-F1
#
_entry.id   AF-A0A929W7K4-F1
#
_cell.length_a   1.000
_cell.length_b   1.000
_cell.length_c   1.000
_cell.angle_alpha   90.00
_cell.angle_beta   90.00
_cell.angle_gamma   90.00
#
_symmetry.space_group_name_H-M   'P 1'
#
loop_
_entity.id
_entity.type
_entity.pdbx_description
1 polymer ?
#
loop_
_entity_poly.entity_id
_entity_poly.type
_entity_poly.pdbx_seq_one_letter_code
_entity_poly.pdbx_strand_id
1 'polypeptide(L)'
;MIQKFFDNVRPHFEPGGKLHAFRSVFDGFETFAVVPNKTSRVGVSVHDAIDSKRIMSFVVIALIPALLVGMYNIGFQNYKAAGLDGSFWACF
;
A
#
# COMPACT_ATOMS: atom_id res chain seq x y z
N MET A 1 -23.25 -0.03 0.90
CA MET A 1 -23.09 -1.08 -0.14
C MET A 1 -21.69 -1.69 -0.09
N ILE A 2 -20.63 -0.87 -0.06
CA ILE A 2 -19.22 -1.32 0.02
C ILE A 2 -18.91 -2.11 1.31
N GLN A 3 -19.37 -1.66 2.49
CA GLN A 3 -19.15 -2.39 3.76
C GLN A 3 -19.71 -3.83 3.74
N LYS A 4 -20.90 -4.03 3.18
CA LYS A 4 -21.50 -5.38 3.07
C LYS A 4 -20.71 -6.32 2.16
N PHE A 5 -19.93 -5.79 1.21
CA PHE A 5 -19.06 -6.60 0.35
C PHE A 5 -17.81 -7.03 1.11
N PHE A 6 -17.17 -6.10 1.83
CA PHE A 6 -16.02 -6.42 2.68
C PHE A 6 -16.39 -7.37 3.83
N ASP A 7 -17.53 -7.19 4.48
CA ASP A 7 -18.00 -8.07 5.56
C ASP A 7 -18.29 -9.51 5.09
N ASN A 8 -18.73 -9.72 3.84
CA ASN A 8 -18.92 -11.07 3.28
C ASN A 8 -17.59 -11.77 2.90
N VAL A 9 -16.56 -10.99 2.59
CA VAL A 9 -15.26 -11.52 2.14
C VAL A 9 -14.31 -11.73 3.32
N ARG A 10 -14.43 -10.93 4.39
CA ARG A 10 -13.70 -11.05 5.68
C ARG A 10 -13.52 -12.47 6.23
N PRO A 11 -14.55 -13.35 6.32
CA PRO A 11 -14.40 -14.68 6.90
C PRO A 11 -13.41 -15.58 6.15
N HIS A 12 -13.06 -15.28 4.89
CA HIS A 12 -12.06 -16.04 4.12
C HIS A 12 -10.61 -15.67 4.48
N PHE A 13 -10.40 -14.52 5.12
CA PHE A 13 -9.10 -13.97 5.50
C PHE A 13 -8.88 -13.99 7.03
N GLU A 14 -9.88 -14.32 7.84
CA GLU A 14 -9.79 -14.49 9.29
C GLU A 14 -9.04 -15.79 9.70
N PRO A 15 -8.59 -15.93 10.98
CA PRO A 15 -7.74 -17.05 11.39
C PRO A 15 -8.56 -18.35 11.34
N GLY A 16 -8.32 -19.15 10.31
CA GLY A 16 -9.10 -20.35 9.95
C GLY A 16 -9.53 -20.42 8.48
N GLY A 17 -9.41 -19.33 7.71
CA GLY A 17 -9.72 -19.28 6.28
C GLY A 17 -8.54 -19.67 5.37
N LYS A 18 -8.85 -20.17 4.15
CA LYS A 18 -7.87 -20.62 3.15
C LYS A 18 -6.85 -19.54 2.72
N LEU A 19 -7.17 -18.25 2.92
CA LEU A 19 -6.37 -17.11 2.49
C LEU A 19 -5.85 -16.26 3.65
N HIS A 20 -5.72 -16.85 4.85
CA HIS A 20 -5.23 -16.15 6.05
C HIS A 20 -3.88 -15.43 5.85
N ALA A 21 -3.02 -15.91 4.97
CA ALA A 21 -1.74 -15.27 4.62
C ALA A 21 -1.92 -13.88 3.96
N PHE A 22 -3.02 -13.65 3.23
CA PHE A 22 -3.32 -12.39 2.55
C PHE A 22 -4.18 -11.44 3.38
N ARG A 23 -4.38 -11.78 4.66
CA ARG A 23 -5.17 -10.97 5.58
C ARG A 23 -4.64 -9.54 5.71
N SER A 24 -3.32 -9.33 5.73
CA SER A 24 -2.76 -7.97 5.86
C SER A 24 -3.05 -7.10 4.64
N VAL A 25 -3.04 -7.70 3.44
CA VAL A 25 -3.34 -7.01 2.19
C VAL A 25 -4.82 -6.68 2.13
N PHE A 26 -5.69 -7.63 2.47
CA PHE A 26 -7.14 -7.43 2.51
C PHE A 26 -7.55 -6.37 3.54
N ASP A 27 -6.99 -6.43 4.75
CA ASP A 27 -7.23 -5.47 5.83
C ASP A 27 -6.67 -4.07 5.47
N GLY A 28 -5.56 -4.02 4.71
CA GLY A 28 -5.02 -2.80 4.11
C GLY A 28 -5.96 -2.18 3.06
N PHE A 29 -6.50 -2.99 2.15
CA PHE A 29 -7.50 -2.56 1.16
C PHE A 29 -8.83 -2.12 1.80
N GLU A 30 -9.29 -2.82 2.84
CA GLU A 30 -10.50 -2.47 3.59
C GLU A 30 -10.32 -1.12 4.32
N THR A 31 -9.16 -0.91 4.95
CA THR A 31 -8.81 0.39 5.58
C THR A 31 -8.66 1.52 4.55
N PHE A 32 -8.19 1.22 3.33
CA PHE A 32 -8.09 2.20 2.24
C PHE A 32 -9.48 2.65 1.77
N ALA A 33 -10.40 1.71 1.58
CA ALA A 33 -11.73 1.97 1.05
C ALA A 33 -12.76 2.46 2.10
N VAL A 34 -12.54 2.16 3.39
CA VAL A 34 -13.49 2.44 4.47
C VAL A 34 -12.81 3.11 5.65
N VAL A 35 -13.42 4.19 6.16
CA VAL A 35 -13.00 4.84 7.41
C VAL A 35 -13.12 3.84 8.57
N PRO A 36 -12.03 3.49 9.27
CA PRO A 36 -12.12 2.65 10.45
C PRO A 36 -12.96 3.34 11.51
N ASN A 37 -14.03 2.66 11.96
CA ASN A 37 -14.97 3.17 12.95
C ASN A 37 -14.48 2.98 14.40
N LYS A 38 -13.20 2.61 14.58
CA LYS A 38 -12.55 2.49 15.90
C LYS A 38 -11.71 3.73 16.17
N THR A 39 -12.34 4.76 16.72
CA THR A 39 -11.64 5.85 17.39
C THR A 39 -11.34 5.46 18.84
N SER A 40 -10.23 5.97 19.39
CA SER A 40 -9.95 5.89 20.83
C SER A 40 -11.12 6.52 21.60
N ARG A 41 -11.65 5.81 22.61
CA ARG A 41 -12.83 6.26 23.38
C ARG A 41 -12.46 6.98 24.69
N VAL A 42 -11.20 6.94 25.14
CA VAL A 42 -10.80 7.54 26.42
C VAL A 42 -9.30 7.89 26.44
N GLY A 43 -8.95 9.09 26.94
CA GLY A 43 -7.58 9.39 27.41
C GLY A 43 -6.66 10.25 26.54
N VAL A 44 -7.15 11.04 25.58
CA VAL A 44 -6.29 11.97 24.80
C VAL A 44 -6.93 13.35 24.62
N SER A 45 -6.16 14.41 24.92
CA SER A 45 -6.57 15.83 24.85
C SER A 45 -6.75 16.34 23.41
N VAL A 46 -6.04 15.74 22.45
CA VAL A 46 -6.13 16.05 21.00
C VAL A 46 -6.41 14.75 20.27
N HIS A 47 -7.59 14.63 19.68
CA HIS A 47 -7.91 13.55 18.75
C HIS A 47 -7.45 14.01 17.38
N ASP A 48 -6.25 13.61 16.96
CA ASP A 48 -5.85 13.82 15.57
C ASP A 48 -6.74 12.95 14.67
N ALA A 49 -7.69 13.60 14.00
CA ALA A 49 -8.61 12.97 13.06
C ALA A 49 -7.94 12.67 11.71
N ILE A 50 -6.70 13.11 11.54
CA ILE A 50 -5.85 12.67 10.44
C ILE A 50 -5.49 11.21 10.73
N ASP A 51 -6.29 10.31 10.17
CA ASP A 51 -6.05 8.88 10.20
C ASP A 51 -4.66 8.65 9.61
N SER A 52 -3.65 8.54 10.49
CA SER A 52 -2.24 8.43 10.13
C SER A 52 -2.03 7.27 9.15
N LYS A 53 -2.91 6.26 9.19
CA LYS A 53 -2.94 5.13 8.28
C LYS A 53 -3.36 5.50 6.85
N ARG A 54 -4.26 6.48 6.66
CA ARG A 54 -4.62 7.02 5.33
C ARG A 54 -3.49 7.84 4.73
N ILE A 55 -2.93 8.79 5.48
CA ILE A 55 -1.79 9.58 4.98
C ILE A 55 -0.61 8.68 4.62
N MET A 56 -0.31 7.67 5.44
CA MET A 56 0.74 6.70 5.15
C MET A 56 0.52 5.99 3.80
N SER A 57 -0.72 5.63 3.48
CA SER A 57 -1.05 4.98 2.21
C SER A 57 -0.90 5.93 1.01
N PHE A 58 -1.32 7.20 1.15
CA PHE A 58 -1.12 8.21 0.11
C PHE A 58 0.36 8.50 -0.16
N VAL A 59 1.19 8.55 0.89
CA VAL A 59 2.63 8.74 0.75
C VAL A 59 3.26 7.60 -0.05
N VAL A 60 2.89 6.34 0.23
CA VAL A 60 3.39 5.18 -0.51
C VAL A 60 3.01 5.28 -2.00
N ILE A 61 1.76 5.63 -2.32
CA ILE A 61 1.30 5.77 -3.71
C ILE A 61 2.06 6.90 -4.43
N ALA A 62 2.31 8.02 -3.76
CA ALA A 62 3.06 9.15 -4.31
C ALA A 62 4.54 8.81 -4.57
N LEU A 63 5.12 7.87 -3.81
CA LEU A 63 6.51 7.43 -3.97
C LEU A 63 6.69 6.41 -5.09
N ILE A 64 5.64 5.68 -5.51
CA ILE A 64 5.75 4.67 -6.58
C ILE A 64 6.32 5.29 -7.87
N PRO A 65 5.78 6.39 -8.42
CA PRO A 65 6.35 6.99 -9.65
C PRO A 65 7.81 7.41 -9.49
N ALA A 66 8.19 7.97 -8.35
CA ALA A 66 9.56 8.38 -8.07
C ALA A 66 10.52 7.18 -8.01
N LEU A 67 10.06 6.07 -7.43
CA LEU A 67 10.81 4.83 -7.34
C LEU A 67 11.04 4.21 -8.74
N LEU A 68 10.00 4.14 -9.58
CA LEU A 68 10.12 3.58 -10.93
C LEU A 68 11.08 4.40 -11.81
N VAL A 69 11.01 5.73 -11.72
CA VAL A 69 11.95 6.62 -12.42
C VAL A 69 13.37 6.46 -11.86
N GLY A 70 13.50 6.28 -10.55
CA GLY A 70 14.79 6.02 -9.89
C GLY A 70 15.46 4.75 -10.38
N MET A 71 14.72 3.63 -10.43
CA MET A 71 15.21 2.34 -10.95
C MET A 71 15.69 2.48 -12.40
N TYR A 72 14.85 3.07 -13.25
CA TYR A 72 15.20 3.33 -14.65
C TYR A 72 16.47 4.19 -14.81
N ASN A 73 16.61 5.24 -14.00
CA ASN A 73 17.74 6.15 -14.10
C ASN A 73 19.06 5.48 -13.66
N ILE A 74 19.02 4.67 -12.60
CA ILE A 74 20.17 3.91 -12.12
C ILE A 74 20.59 2.87 -13.16
N GLY A 75 19.64 2.11 -13.71
CA GLY A 75 19.93 1.14 -14.76
C GLY A 75 20.51 1.81 -15.99
N PHE A 76 19.89 2.89 -16.48
CA PHE A 76 20.41 3.65 -17.62
C PHE A 76 21.85 4.15 -17.42
N GLN A 77 22.18 4.68 -16.24
CA GLN A 77 23.55 5.09 -15.92
C GLN A 77 24.52 3.91 -15.88
N ASN A 78 24.09 2.76 -15.34
CA ASN A 78 24.89 1.54 -15.30
C ASN A 78 25.21 0.99 -16.71
N TYR A 79 24.22 0.91 -17.60
CA TYR A 79 24.42 0.48 -18.99
C TYR A 79 25.31 1.46 -19.76
N LYS A 80 25.11 2.77 -19.57
CA LYS A 80 25.96 3.81 -20.17
C LYS A 80 27.41 3.70 -19.71
N ALA A 81 27.67 3.40 -18.43
CA ALA A 81 29.01 3.20 -17.91
C ALA A 81 29.66 1.90 -18.42
N ALA A 82 28.87 0.85 -18.62
CA ALA A 82 29.32 -0.42 -19.18
C ALA A 82 29.53 -0.39 -20.72
N GLY A 83 29.13 0.68 -21.41
CA GLY A 83 29.25 0.80 -22.87
C GLY A 83 28.32 -0.14 -23.64
N LEU A 84 27.24 -0.61 -23.00
CA LEU A 84 26.25 -1.52 -23.57
C LEU A 84 24.93 -0.77 -23.77
N ASP A 85 24.28 -0.97 -24.92
CA ASP A 85 22.92 -0.46 -25.13
C ASP A 85 21.91 -1.37 -24.42
N GLY A 86 21.40 -0.91 -23.28
CA GLY A 86 20.33 -1.57 -22.54
C GLY A 86 18.96 -1.29 -23.15
N SER A 87 18.15 -2.32 -23.37
CA SER A 87 16.73 -2.17 -23.73
C SER A 87 15.96 -1.44 -22.61
N PHE A 88 14.84 -0.79 -22.93
CA PHE A 88 14.00 -0.05 -21.97
C PHE A 88 13.65 -0.89 -20.72
N TRP A 89 13.33 -2.18 -20.91
CA TRP A 89 13.04 -3.11 -19.82
C TRP A 89 14.27 -3.65 -19.09
N ALA A 90 15.45 -3.56 -19.71
CA ALA A 90 16.70 -3.99 -19.10
C ALA A 90 17.28 -2.90 -18.17
N CYS A 91 16.96 -1.63 -18.46
CA CYS A 91 17.32 -0.47 -17.64
C CYS A 91 16.40 -0.26 -16.43
N PHE A 92 15.27 -0.97 -16.37
CA PHE A 92 14.32 -0.92 -15.26
C PHE A 92 14.63 -2.00 -14.22
#